data_AF-A0A378R2E8-F1
#
_entry.id   AF-A0A378R2E8-F1
#
_cell.length_a   1.000
_cell.length_b   1.000
_cell.length_c   1.000
_cell.angle_alpha   90.00
_cell.angle_beta   90.00
_cell.angle_gamma   90.00
#
_symmetry.space_group_name_H-M   'P 1'
#
loop_
_entity.id
_entity.type
_entity.pdbx_description
1 polymer ?
#
loop_
_entity_poly.entity_id
_entity_poly.type
_entity_poly.pdbx_seq_one_letter_code
_entity_poly.pdbx_strand_id
1 'polypeptide(L)'
;MTPAIRLLKKQKIAHSIHEYDHDPNNTNFGLEASQKLGLSPDEVFKTLLVTDGKAYFVAILPVCHLLNLKKMATAVGVKKLIMANPSDAERLTGYIVGGISPIGRKNA
;
A
#
# COMPACT_ATOMS: atom_id res chain seq x y z
N MET A 1 9.08 15.57 0.36
CA MET A 1 9.20 14.59 -0.74
C MET A 1 9.43 13.19 -0.17
N THR A 2 8.59 12.23 -0.53
CA THR A 2 8.56 10.88 0.10
C THR A 2 9.70 9.97 -0.38
N PRO A 3 10.03 8.88 0.35
CA PRO A 3 11.00 7.88 -0.10
C PRO A 3 10.68 7.27 -1.48
N ALA A 4 9.41 6.99 -1.76
CA ALA A 4 8.93 6.49 -3.05
C ALA A 4 9.30 7.41 -4.22
N ILE A 5 8.95 8.70 -4.14
CA ILE A 5 9.25 9.69 -5.17
C ILE A 5 10.77 9.83 -5.36
N ARG A 6 11.53 9.83 -4.25
CA ARG A 6 13.00 9.87 -4.30
C ARG A 6 13.58 8.66 -5.04
N LEU A 7 13.07 7.46 -4.79
CA LEU A 7 13.55 6.24 -5.45
C LEU A 7 13.24 6.26 -6.95
N LEU A 8 12.02 6.62 -7.35
CA LEU A 8 11.61 6.72 -8.75
C LEU A 8 12.46 7.74 -9.51
N LYS A 9 12.71 8.92 -8.93
CA LYS A 9 13.61 9.93 -9.49
C LYS A 9 15.04 9.40 -9.63
N LYS A 10 15.58 8.75 -8.60
CA LYS A 10 16.93 8.16 -8.63
C LYS A 10 17.07 7.12 -9.75
N GLN A 11 16.04 6.30 -9.96
CA GLN A 11 16.01 5.26 -11.00
C GLN A 11 15.57 5.77 -12.38
N LYS A 12 15.23 7.06 -12.51
CA LYS A 12 14.72 7.67 -13.74
C LYS A 12 13.47 6.97 -14.30
N ILE A 13 12.62 6.45 -13.40
CA ILE A 13 11.34 5.86 -13.77
C ILE A 13 10.33 6.99 -13.97
N ALA A 14 9.68 7.02 -15.15
CA ALA A 14 8.64 7.99 -15.46
C ALA A 14 7.48 7.86 -14.47
N HIS A 15 7.06 8.98 -13.88
CA HIS A 15 5.94 9.06 -12.94
C HIS A 15 5.37 10.48 -12.94
N SER A 16 4.08 10.59 -12.64
CA SER A 16 3.39 11.83 -12.29
C SER A 16 3.05 11.83 -10.79
N ILE A 17 2.95 13.02 -10.21
CA ILE A 17 2.47 13.20 -8.84
C ILE A 17 1.05 13.76 -8.94
N HIS A 18 0.12 13.12 -8.25
CA HIS A 18 -1.26 13.58 -8.11
C HIS A 18 -1.48 13.95 -6.65
N GLU A 19 -1.69 15.24 -6.37
CA GLU A 19 -1.89 15.77 -5.03
C GLU A 19 -3.37 16.09 -4.81
N TYR A 20 -3.85 15.85 -3.60
CA TYR A 20 -5.21 16.17 -3.17
C TYR A 20 -5.20 16.50 -1.67
N ASP A 21 -6.12 17.36 -1.23
CA ASP A 21 -6.28 17.66 0.20
C ASP A 21 -6.90 16.47 0.92
N HIS A 22 -6.30 15.98 1.99
CA HIS A 22 -6.84 14.88 2.79
C HIS A 22 -7.65 15.40 3.99
N ASP A 23 -8.84 14.84 4.24
CA ASP A 23 -9.57 15.08 5.49
C ASP A 23 -9.00 14.18 6.60
N PRO A 24 -8.41 14.75 7.67
CA PRO A 24 -7.82 13.97 8.77
C PRO A 24 -8.79 13.02 9.48
N ASN A 25 -10.10 13.25 9.35
CA ASN A 25 -11.13 12.39 9.94
C ASN A 25 -11.49 11.18 9.05
N ASN A 26 -11.04 11.18 7.79
CA ASN A 26 -11.33 10.11 6.84
C ASN A 26 -10.30 8.98 6.98
N THR A 27 -10.76 7.79 7.34
CA THR A 27 -9.90 6.61 7.46
C THR A 27 -9.81 5.79 6.18
N ASN A 28 -10.54 6.17 5.13
CA ASN A 28 -10.59 5.48 3.84
C ASN A 28 -9.82 6.24 2.75
N PHE A 29 -8.51 6.38 2.98
CA PHE A 29 -7.56 7.12 2.14
C PHE A 29 -7.63 6.76 0.66
N GLY A 30 -7.81 5.48 0.34
CA GLY A 30 -7.82 5.01 -1.04
C GLY A 30 -9.05 5.46 -1.83
N LEU A 31 -10.25 5.34 -1.24
CA LEU A 31 -11.47 5.83 -1.89
C LEU A 31 -11.52 7.36 -1.92
N GLU A 32 -11.01 8.01 -0.88
CA GLU A 32 -10.89 9.48 -0.86
C GLU A 32 -10.01 9.98 -2.01
N ALA A 33 -8.86 9.35 -2.25
CA ALA A 33 -7.98 9.68 -3.37
C ALA A 33 -8.70 9.56 -4.71
N SER A 34 -9.43 8.45 -4.92
CA SER A 34 -10.23 8.23 -6.13
C SER A 34 -11.26 9.35 -6.35
N GLN A 35 -12.02 9.71 -5.30
CA GLN A 35 -13.03 10.76 -5.37
C GLN A 35 -12.43 12.15 -5.65
N LYS A 36 -11.38 12.53 -4.91
CA LYS A 36 -10.78 13.87 -5.01
C LYS A 36 -9.98 14.07 -6.30
N LEU A 37 -9.43 13.00 -6.86
CA LEU A 37 -8.68 13.05 -8.11
C LEU A 37 -9.53 12.72 -9.34
N GLY A 38 -10.81 12.36 -9.17
CA GLY A 38 -11.68 11.96 -10.28
C GLY A 38 -11.23 10.68 -11.00
N LEU A 39 -10.57 9.77 -10.28
CA LEU A 39 -10.03 8.52 -10.82
C LEU A 39 -10.99 7.37 -10.56
N SER A 40 -10.99 6.36 -11.44
CA SER A 40 -11.72 5.12 -11.18
C SER A 40 -11.17 4.43 -9.92
N PRO A 41 -12.03 3.92 -9.01
CA PRO A 41 -11.58 3.12 -7.87
C PRO A 41 -10.81 1.85 -8.25
N ASP A 42 -10.96 1.37 -9.50
CA ASP A 42 -10.20 0.23 -10.02
C ASP A 42 -8.77 0.59 -10.43
N GLU A 43 -8.49 1.87 -10.66
CA GLU A 43 -7.18 2.40 -11.06
C GLU A 43 -6.37 2.96 -9.87
N VAL A 44 -7.01 3.10 -8.71
CA VAL A 44 -6.35 3.47 -7.47
C VAL A 44 -6.07 2.21 -6.66
N PHE A 45 -4.81 2.01 -6.27
CA PHE A 45 -4.38 0.81 -5.55
C PHE A 45 -3.99 1.13 -4.11
N LYS A 46 -4.40 0.27 -3.18
CA LYS A 46 -3.92 0.27 -1.80
C LYS A 46 -2.84 -0.77 -1.59
N THR A 47 -1.93 -0.47 -0.67
CA THR A 47 -0.85 -1.37 -0.26
C THR A 47 -1.12 -1.89 1.13
N LEU A 48 -1.12 -3.20 1.28
CA LEU A 48 -1.36 -3.91 2.54
C LEU A 48 -0.17 -4.80 2.88
N LEU A 49 0.13 -4.94 4.16
CA LEU A 49 1.09 -5.93 4.65
C LEU A 49 0.34 -7.10 5.28
N VAL A 50 0.79 -8.32 4.96
CA VAL A 50 0.29 -9.58 5.50
C VAL A 50 1.44 -10.44 5.97
N THR A 51 1.18 -11.37 6.89
CA THR A 51 2.22 -12.24 7.45
C THR A 51 1.68 -13.65 7.71
N ASP A 52 2.58 -14.63 7.66
CA ASP A 52 2.35 -16.01 8.15
C ASP A 52 2.90 -16.22 9.57
N GLY A 53 3.39 -15.16 10.22
CA GLY A 53 4.09 -15.17 11.51
C GLY A 53 5.61 -15.36 11.40
N LYS A 54 6.15 -15.65 10.21
CA LYS A 54 7.60 -15.81 9.96
C LYS A 54 8.14 -14.75 9.01
N ALA A 55 7.39 -14.48 7.95
CA ALA A 55 7.73 -13.50 6.93
C ALA A 55 6.58 -12.52 6.72
N TYR A 56 6.92 -11.36 6.15
CA TYR A 56 5.94 -10.35 5.73
C TYR A 56 5.90 -10.27 4.21
N PHE A 57 4.69 -10.11 3.68
CA PHE A 57 4.41 -9.99 2.27
C PHE A 57 3.62 -8.70 2.01
N VAL A 58 3.79 -8.15 0.82
CA VAL A 58 3.07 -6.95 0.38
C VAL A 58 1.99 -7.39 -0.61
N ALA A 59 0.76 -6.96 -0.37
CA ALA A 59 -0.36 -7.11 -1.29
C ALA A 59 -0.76 -5.74 -1.85
N ILE A 60 -0.82 -5.65 -3.18
CA ILE A 60 -1.23 -4.44 -3.90
C ILE A 60 -2.50 -4.81 -4.66
N LEU A 61 -3.58 -4.08 -4.43
CA LEU A 61 -4.89 -4.34 -5.01
C LEU A 61 -5.72 -3.06 -5.14
N PRO A 62 -6.71 -3.02 -6.04
CA PRO A 62 -7.61 -1.87 -6.16
C PRO A 62 -8.26 -1.48 -4.83
N VAL A 63 -8.49 -0.19 -4.63
CA VAL A 63 -9.04 0.34 -3.36
C VAL A 63 -10.45 -0.18 -3.09
N CYS A 64 -11.24 -0.42 -4.13
CA CYS A 64 -12.58 -0.98 -4.10
C CYS A 64 -12.62 -2.48 -3.69
N HIS A 65 -11.49 -3.18 -3.72
CA HIS A 65 -11.44 -4.62 -3.45
C HIS A 65 -11.01 -4.96 -2.03
N LEU A 66 -11.50 -6.08 -1.51
CA LEU A 66 -11.02 -6.68 -0.26
C LEU A 66 -9.99 -7.77 -0.56
N LEU A 67 -8.92 -7.79 0.24
CA LEU A 67 -7.85 -8.78 0.07
C LEU A 67 -8.36 -10.18 0.44
N ASN A 68 -8.28 -11.11 -0.50
CA ASN A 68 -8.54 -12.53 -0.23
C ASN A 68 -7.25 -13.20 0.30
N LEU A 69 -7.17 -13.37 1.61
CA LEU A 69 -6.00 -13.96 2.28
C LEU A 69 -5.70 -15.40 1.84
N LYS A 70 -6.71 -16.20 1.46
CA LYS A 70 -6.50 -17.57 0.98
C LYS A 70 -5.85 -17.59 -0.41
N LYS A 71 -6.34 -16.75 -1.32
CA LYS A 71 -5.74 -16.59 -2.66
C LYS A 71 -4.32 -16.04 -2.55
N MET A 72 -4.08 -15.05 -1.68
CA MET A 72 -2.74 -14.53 -1.45
C MET A 72 -1.81 -15.58 -0.85
N ALA A 73 -2.27 -16.35 0.15
CA ALA A 73 -1.48 -17.41 0.77
C ALA A 73 -1.05 -18.46 -0.27
N THR A 74 -1.96 -18.83 -1.16
CA THR A 74 -1.67 -19.70 -2.30
C THR A 74 -0.62 -19.09 -3.24
N ALA A 75 -0.77 -17.80 -3.57
CA ALA A 75 0.15 -17.09 -4.49
C ALA A 75 1.59 -16.97 -3.95
N VAL A 76 1.76 -16.86 -2.62
CA VAL A 76 3.09 -16.79 -1.99
C VAL A 76 3.58 -18.13 -1.42
N GLY A 77 2.85 -19.23 -1.64
CA GLY A 77 3.27 -20.57 -1.25
C GLY A 77 3.24 -20.86 0.26
N VAL A 78 2.37 -20.20 1.02
CA VAL A 78 2.21 -20.42 2.47
C VAL A 78 0.84 -20.97 2.82
N LYS A 79 0.73 -21.65 3.97
CA LYS A 79 -0.53 -22.28 4.40
C LYS A 79 -1.62 -21.29 4.79
N LYS A 80 -1.24 -20.17 5.43
CA LYS A 80 -2.18 -19.16 5.94
C LYS A 80 -1.48 -17.82 6.05
N LEU A 81 -2.23 -16.76 5.77
CA LEU A 81 -1.84 -15.38 6.01
C LEU A 81 -2.86 -14.70 6.92
N ILE A 82 -2.39 -13.72 7.68
CA ILE A 82 -3.18 -12.75 8.42
C ILE A 82 -2.73 -11.34 8.05
N MET A 83 -3.57 -10.35 8.33
CA MET A 83 -3.16 -8.94 8.24
C MET A 83 -2.02 -8.68 9.21
N ALA A 84 -1.00 -7.94 8.77
CA ALA A 84 0.05 -7.49 9.67
C ALA A 84 -0.52 -6.49 10.69
N ASN A 85 0.04 -6.47 11.89
CA ASN A 85 -0.29 -5.43 12.87
C ASN A 85 0.08 -4.05 12.30
N PRO A 86 -0.73 -3.01 12.53
CA PRO A 86 -0.43 -1.65 12.06
C PRO A 86 0.97 -1.18 12.46
N SER A 87 1.37 -1.36 13.72
CA SER A 87 2.69 -0.97 14.23
C SER A 87 3.86 -1.69 13.52
N ASP A 88 3.70 -2.97 13.19
CA ASP A 88 4.69 -3.71 12.41
C ASP A 88 4.77 -3.19 10.97
N ALA A 89 3.61 -2.90 10.36
CA ALA A 89 3.57 -2.38 9.01
C ALA A 89 4.29 -1.04 8.90
N GLU A 90 4.07 -0.13 9.86
CA GLU A 90 4.73 1.16 9.88
C GLU A 90 6.23 1.04 10.12
N ARG A 91 6.64 0.21 11.08
CA ARG A 91 8.05 -0.04 11.39
C ARG A 91 8.82 -0.62 10.21
N LEU A 92 8.24 -1.62 9.52
CA LEU A 92 8.90 -2.32 8.41
C LEU A 92 8.95 -1.49 7.13
N THR A 93 7.90 -0.70 6.86
CA THR A 93 7.82 0.09 5.63
C THR A 93 8.46 1.47 5.78
N GLY A 94 8.45 2.04 6.98
CA GLY A 94 8.81 3.44 7.24
C GLY A 94 7.72 4.43 6.82
N TYR A 95 6.52 3.94 6.49
CA TYR A 95 5.33 4.72 6.18
C TYR A 95 4.30 4.62 7.31
N ILE A 96 3.31 5.50 7.32
CA ILE A 96 2.16 5.42 8.24
C ILE A 96 1.00 4.66 7.59
N VAL A 97 0.17 4.00 8.39
CA VAL A 97 -1.07 3.38 7.91
C VAL A 97 -1.94 4.42 7.21
N GLY A 98 -2.54 4.06 6.08
CA GLY A 98 -3.24 4.99 5.19
C GLY A 98 -2.35 5.62 4.11
N GLY A 99 -1.05 5.70 4.34
CA GLY A 99 -0.05 6.27 3.41
C GLY A 99 1.08 5.30 3.02
N ILE A 100 0.88 3.99 3.18
CA ILE A 100 1.89 2.99 2.85
C ILE A 100 2.08 2.92 1.33
N SER A 101 3.28 3.27 0.86
CA SER A 101 3.68 3.10 -0.53
C SER A 101 4.27 1.70 -0.75
N PRO A 102 4.03 1.05 -1.92
CA PRO A 102 4.71 -0.19 -2.26
C PRO A 102 6.16 0.04 -2.70
N ILE A 103 6.58 1.30 -2.85
CA ILE A 103 7.87 1.72 -3.40
C ILE A 103 8.65 2.47 -2.31
N GLY A 104 9.97 2.32 -2.28
CA GLY A 104 10.83 3.13 -1.40
C GLY A 104 10.76 2.76 0.08
N ARG A 105 10.33 1.54 0.42
CA ARG A 105 10.43 1.00 1.78
C ARG A 105 11.88 0.89 2.24
N LYS A 106 12.12 1.01 3.56
CA LYS A 106 13.47 1.09 4.16
C LYS A 106 14.43 -0.06 3.80
N ASN A 107 13.91 -1.27 3.56
CA ASN A 107 14.71 -2.48 3.33
C ASN A 107 14.45 -3.11 1.94
N ALA A 108 14.28 -2.30 0.89
CA ALA A 108 14.19 -2.79 -0.50
C ALA A 108 15.56 -2.82 -1.17
#